data_AF-A0A7S2K847-F1
#
_entry.id   AF-A0A7S2K847-F1
#
_cell.length_a   1.000
_cell.length_b   1.000
_cell.length_c   1.000
_cell.angle_alpha   90.00
_cell.angle_beta   90.00
_cell.angle_gamma   90.00
#
_symmetry.space_group_name_H-M   'P 1'
#
loop_
_entity.id
_entity.type
_entity.pdbx_description
1 polymer ?
#
loop_
_entity_poly.entity_id
_entity_poly.type
_entity_poly.pdbx_seq_one_letter_code
_entity_poly.pdbx_strand_id
1 'polypeptide(L)'
;QAELDEERERQRQEERATLERQRRDRDRKGITGGKRLTDAEWDKLEMLLRSVNKSRCTVLEAMAYCLDKSDWAIEITECITESLTILETDIPLKLARLMIVSDILHNTASSRPAAWAYRREFERSLPDIFEHMNLALARDDSRLQADRAREQALRLLHIWEDWGLFAPQYLRGLEAALVVGVKRLRTLAAKGDSSREPQWLEPKLADWRRQHFSQLEKQCRTRGLRSSTAHLEGTKELSLEEARKEWLIDRLVAYELHGHDKEQARLTSGGSSSLLGLKARLSSEDLDGEAIECDLDGFPFDETELDGEPIGLDELSELAAVVEVARFTPDAGAPRRDLGA
;
A
#
# COMPACT_ATOMS: atom_id res chain seq x y z
N GLN A 1 -18.53 35.96 -24.26
CA GLN A 1 -19.17 35.96 -22.92
C GLN A 1 -19.01 34.60 -22.26
N ALA A 2 -19.49 33.50 -22.85
CA ALA A 2 -19.29 32.14 -22.34
C ALA A 2 -17.81 31.78 -22.08
N GLU A 3 -16.91 32.05 -23.03
CA GLU A 3 -15.46 31.77 -22.86
C GLU A 3 -14.82 32.58 -21.71
N LEU A 4 -15.24 33.83 -21.50
CA LEU A 4 -14.77 34.67 -20.40
C LEU A 4 -15.30 34.18 -19.04
N ASP A 5 -16.52 33.66 -19.02
CA ASP A 5 -17.13 33.09 -17.81
C ASP A 5 -16.48 31.73 -17.47
N GLU A 6 -16.13 30.91 -18.47
CA GLU A 6 -15.34 29.67 -18.30
C GLU A 6 -13.91 29.96 -17.82
N GLU A 7 -13.25 30.99 -18.32
CA GLU A 7 -11.91 31.38 -17.87
C GLU A 7 -11.91 31.89 -16.42
N ARG A 8 -12.91 32.69 -16.04
CA ARG A 8 -13.12 33.10 -14.64
C ARG A 8 -13.45 31.93 -13.72
N GLU A 9 -14.16 30.93 -14.22
CA GLU A 9 -14.42 29.70 -13.46
C GLU A 9 -13.16 28.87 -13.28
N ARG A 10 -12.33 28.72 -14.32
CA ARG A 10 -11.01 28.08 -14.23
C ARG A 10 -10.10 28.78 -13.22
N GLN A 11 -10.02 30.11 -13.27
CA GLN A 11 -9.24 30.89 -12.30
C GLN A 11 -9.74 30.68 -10.87
N ARG A 12 -11.06 30.70 -10.64
CA ARG A 12 -11.63 30.42 -9.30
C ARG A 12 -11.34 28.99 -8.84
N GLN A 13 -11.35 28.00 -9.74
CA GLN A 13 -11.00 26.62 -9.41
C GLN A 13 -9.50 26.50 -9.07
N GLU A 14 -8.63 27.15 -9.82
CA GLU A 14 -7.18 27.17 -9.59
C GLU A 14 -6.82 27.88 -8.27
N GLU A 15 -7.46 29.02 -7.98
CA GLU A 15 -7.31 29.71 -6.69
C GLU A 15 -7.76 28.83 -5.52
N ARG A 16 -8.92 28.16 -5.65
CA ARG A 16 -9.42 27.22 -4.63
C ARG A 16 -8.45 26.05 -4.44
N ALA A 17 -7.95 25.45 -5.51
CA ALA A 17 -6.98 24.37 -5.46
C ALA A 17 -5.67 24.83 -4.79
N THR A 18 -5.22 26.05 -5.09
CA THR A 18 -4.02 26.66 -4.48
C THR A 18 -4.21 26.88 -2.98
N LEU A 19 -5.34 27.45 -2.56
CA LEU A 19 -5.66 27.66 -1.15
C LEU A 19 -5.79 26.34 -0.38
N GLU A 20 -6.38 25.32 -1.00
CA GLU A 20 -6.49 24.00 -0.41
C GLU A 20 -5.12 23.33 -0.25
N ARG A 21 -4.24 23.44 -1.24
CA ARG A 21 -2.83 22.98 -1.14
C ARG A 21 -2.13 23.65 0.04
N GLN A 22 -2.18 24.99 0.11
CA GLN A 22 -1.57 25.76 1.21
C GLN A 22 -2.14 25.40 2.59
N ARG A 23 -3.44 25.10 2.66
CA ARG A 23 -4.08 24.63 3.90
C ARG A 23 -3.54 23.26 4.31
N ARG A 24 -3.49 22.30 3.39
CA ARG A 24 -2.92 20.96 3.64
C ARG A 24 -1.45 21.06 4.06
N ASP A 25 -0.68 21.98 3.46
CA ASP A 25 0.71 22.26 3.84
C ASP A 25 0.84 22.70 5.28
N ARG A 26 0.03 23.67 5.68
CA ARG A 26 0.02 24.16 7.05
C ARG A 26 -0.42 23.08 8.03
N ASP A 27 -1.43 22.29 7.69
CA ASP A 27 -1.98 21.25 8.57
C ASP A 27 -0.98 20.08 8.75
N ARG A 28 -0.10 19.83 7.79
CA ARG A 28 0.97 18.80 7.86
C ARG A 28 2.26 19.29 8.47
N LYS A 29 2.47 20.62 8.55
CA LYS A 29 3.69 21.21 9.08
C LYS A 29 3.90 20.80 10.53
N GLY A 30 5.06 20.19 10.81
CA GLY A 30 5.42 19.72 12.15
C GLY A 30 4.91 18.32 12.49
N ILE A 31 4.14 17.68 11.60
CA ILE A 31 3.81 16.27 11.72
C ILE A 31 4.96 15.44 11.13
N THR A 32 5.43 14.43 11.87
CA THR A 32 6.42 13.48 11.36
C THR A 32 5.89 12.77 10.10
N GLY A 33 6.68 12.80 9.02
CA GLY A 33 6.26 12.31 7.69
C GLY A 33 5.50 13.35 6.84
N GLY A 34 5.38 14.60 7.31
CA GLY A 34 4.59 15.66 6.68
C GLY A 34 5.35 16.60 5.73
N LYS A 35 6.57 16.24 5.28
CA LYS A 35 7.24 17.00 4.21
C LYS A 35 6.50 16.81 2.88
N ARG A 36 6.78 17.70 1.91
CA ARG A 36 6.19 17.67 0.56
C ARG A 36 7.21 17.27 -0.49
N LEU A 37 6.83 16.32 -1.33
CA LEU A 37 7.61 15.89 -2.47
C LEU A 37 7.62 17.03 -3.49
N THR A 38 8.74 17.18 -4.18
CA THR A 38 8.82 18.03 -5.36
C THR A 38 8.06 17.39 -6.53
N ASP A 39 7.70 18.18 -7.55
CA ASP A 39 6.98 17.68 -8.73
C ASP A 39 7.74 16.51 -9.41
N ALA A 40 9.08 16.62 -9.51
CA ALA A 40 9.91 15.56 -10.08
C ALA A 40 9.90 14.26 -9.24
N GLU A 41 9.81 14.38 -7.92
CA GLU A 41 9.72 13.22 -7.03
C GLU A 41 8.33 12.57 -7.06
N TRP A 42 7.29 13.38 -7.25
CA TRP A 42 5.92 12.91 -7.54
C TRP A 42 5.88 12.13 -8.85
N ASP A 43 6.39 12.71 -9.94
CA ASP A 43 6.42 12.06 -11.25
C ASP A 43 7.18 10.72 -11.20
N LYS A 44 8.30 10.67 -10.47
CA LYS A 44 9.04 9.42 -10.29
C LYS A 44 8.27 8.38 -9.47
N LEU A 45 7.57 8.80 -8.41
CA LEU A 45 6.73 7.88 -7.63
C LEU A 45 5.60 7.31 -8.49
N GLU A 46 4.89 8.16 -9.24
CA GLU A 46 3.83 7.72 -10.13
C GLU A 46 4.34 6.76 -11.21
N MET A 47 5.50 7.05 -11.80
CA MET A 47 6.14 6.18 -12.77
C MET A 47 6.40 4.78 -12.17
N LEU A 48 7.00 4.73 -10.97
CA LEU A 48 7.26 3.46 -10.25
C LEU A 48 5.95 2.70 -9.99
N LEU A 49 4.89 3.39 -9.55
CA LEU A 49 3.58 2.76 -9.30
C LEU A 49 2.86 2.31 -10.57
N ARG A 50 3.14 2.92 -11.73
CA ARG A 50 2.58 2.51 -13.04
C ARG A 50 3.35 1.33 -13.64
N SER A 51 4.65 1.20 -13.38
CA SER A 51 5.50 0.14 -13.95
C SER A 51 5.68 -1.07 -13.05
N VAL A 52 5.33 -0.98 -11.75
CA VAL A 52 5.50 -2.10 -10.82
C VAL A 52 4.73 -3.33 -11.27
N ASN A 53 5.36 -4.50 -11.14
CA ASN A 53 4.71 -5.78 -11.28
C ASN A 53 5.04 -6.66 -10.07
N LYS A 54 4.61 -7.92 -10.07
CA LYS A 54 4.81 -8.83 -8.93
C LYS A 54 6.27 -9.34 -8.78
N SER A 55 7.20 -8.87 -9.61
CA SER A 55 8.63 -9.16 -9.46
C SER A 55 9.21 -8.46 -8.23
N ARG A 56 10.02 -9.21 -7.50
CA ARG A 56 10.77 -8.72 -6.33
C ARG A 56 11.60 -7.48 -6.66
N CYS A 57 12.21 -7.42 -7.85
CA CYS A 57 13.05 -6.28 -8.24
C CYS A 57 12.26 -4.98 -8.33
N THR A 58 11.09 -4.99 -9.00
CA THR A 58 10.28 -3.78 -9.16
C THR A 58 9.62 -3.35 -7.86
N VAL A 59 9.20 -4.30 -7.02
CA VAL A 59 8.65 -4.01 -5.69
C VAL A 59 9.73 -3.41 -4.78
N LEU A 60 10.93 -4.00 -4.79
CA LEU A 60 12.09 -3.51 -4.04
C LEU A 60 12.47 -2.09 -4.46
N GLU A 61 12.56 -1.80 -5.77
CA GLU A 61 12.89 -0.45 -6.27
C GLU A 61 11.88 0.59 -5.75
N ALA A 62 10.59 0.30 -5.88
CA ALA A 62 9.54 1.20 -5.42
C ALA A 62 9.53 1.38 -3.90
N MET A 63 9.71 0.30 -3.14
CA MET A 63 9.78 0.37 -1.68
C MET A 63 11.02 1.13 -1.21
N ALA A 64 12.20 0.88 -1.79
CA ALA A 64 13.44 1.57 -1.44
C ALA A 64 13.30 3.08 -1.67
N TYR A 65 12.72 3.49 -2.79
CA TYR A 65 12.40 4.89 -3.07
C TYR A 65 11.51 5.52 -1.98
N CYS A 66 10.49 4.79 -1.52
CA CYS A 66 9.60 5.26 -0.46
C CYS A 66 10.33 5.40 0.89
N LEU A 67 11.20 4.45 1.25
CA LEU A 67 11.96 4.51 2.50
C LEU A 67 13.07 5.57 2.49
N ASP A 68 13.70 5.82 1.34
CA ASP A 68 14.63 6.94 1.17
C ASP A 68 13.94 8.28 1.41
N LYS A 69 12.62 8.34 1.14
CA LYS A 69 11.75 9.52 1.33
C LYS A 69 10.76 9.34 2.47
N SER A 70 11.16 8.69 3.55
CA SER A 70 10.30 8.46 4.72
C SER A 70 9.84 9.74 5.45
N ASP A 71 10.55 10.86 5.32
CA ASP A 71 10.08 12.17 5.83
C ASP A 71 8.81 12.69 5.11
N TRP A 72 8.43 12.08 3.99
CA TRP A 72 7.27 12.40 3.15
C TRP A 72 6.18 11.32 3.24
N ALA A 73 6.22 10.49 4.28
CA ALA A 73 5.35 9.33 4.43
C ALA A 73 3.85 9.64 4.25
N ILE A 74 3.36 10.82 4.63
CA ILE A 74 1.96 11.21 4.45
C ILE A 74 1.60 11.29 2.96
N GLU A 75 2.37 12.03 2.15
CA GLU A 75 2.10 12.17 0.71
C GLU A 75 2.30 10.86 -0.05
N ILE A 76 3.34 10.11 0.28
CA ILE A 76 3.61 8.81 -0.34
C ILE A 76 2.46 7.84 -0.04
N THR A 77 1.97 7.80 1.20
CA THR A 77 0.83 6.95 1.57
C THR A 77 -0.44 7.36 0.84
N GLU A 78 -0.70 8.67 0.71
CA GLU A 78 -1.84 9.20 -0.06
C GLU A 78 -1.77 8.79 -1.53
N CYS A 79 -0.62 8.98 -2.19
CA CYS A 79 -0.39 8.60 -3.59
C CYS A 79 -0.63 7.09 -3.81
N ILE A 80 -0.06 6.25 -2.95
CA ILE A 80 -0.25 4.79 -3.05
C ILE A 80 -1.73 4.42 -2.82
N THR A 81 -2.38 5.05 -1.84
CA THR A 81 -3.81 4.83 -1.54
C THR A 81 -4.69 5.22 -2.73
N GLU A 82 -4.47 6.38 -3.34
CA GLU A 82 -5.17 6.83 -4.54
C GLU A 82 -4.97 5.83 -5.68
N SER A 83 -3.72 5.42 -5.93
CA SER A 83 -3.41 4.44 -6.97
C SER A 83 -4.10 3.07 -6.75
N LEU A 84 -4.32 2.67 -5.50
CA LEU A 84 -5.00 1.42 -5.12
C LEU A 84 -6.52 1.52 -5.15
N THR A 85 -7.07 2.73 -5.09
CA THR A 85 -8.53 2.99 -5.03
C THR A 85 -9.14 3.37 -6.38
N ILE A 86 -8.33 3.56 -7.44
CA ILE A 86 -8.81 3.69 -8.83
C ILE A 86 -9.41 2.35 -9.29
N LEU A 87 -10.72 2.30 -9.52
CA LEU A 87 -11.45 1.05 -9.74
C LEU A 87 -11.07 0.35 -11.06
N GLU A 88 -10.62 1.11 -12.05
CA GLU A 88 -10.22 0.67 -13.39
C GLU A 88 -8.79 0.09 -13.43
N THR A 89 -8.00 0.24 -12.37
CA THR A 89 -6.66 -0.37 -12.30
C THR A 89 -6.79 -1.89 -12.31
N ASP A 90 -5.99 -2.56 -13.12
CA ASP A 90 -6.00 -4.03 -13.19
C ASP A 90 -5.66 -4.69 -11.84
N ILE A 91 -6.21 -5.89 -11.63
CA ILE A 91 -6.04 -6.62 -10.36
C ILE A 91 -4.56 -6.99 -10.08
N PRO A 92 -3.76 -7.50 -11.05
CA PRO A 92 -2.34 -7.78 -10.82
C PRO A 92 -1.51 -6.57 -10.34
N LEU A 93 -1.74 -5.39 -10.91
CA LEU A 93 -1.06 -4.14 -10.57
C LEU A 93 -1.51 -3.63 -9.21
N LYS A 94 -2.80 -3.76 -8.86
CA LYS A 94 -3.27 -3.50 -7.48
C LYS A 94 -2.56 -4.37 -6.46
N LEU A 95 -2.37 -5.65 -6.75
CA LEU A 95 -1.64 -6.55 -5.85
C LEU A 95 -0.16 -6.17 -5.74
N ALA A 96 0.51 -5.86 -6.85
CA ALA A 96 1.89 -5.40 -6.83
C ALA A 96 2.06 -4.11 -5.98
N ARG A 97 1.13 -3.16 -6.09
CA ARG A 97 1.09 -1.96 -5.24
C ARG A 97 0.83 -2.29 -3.77
N LEU A 98 -0.02 -3.28 -3.47
CA LEU A 98 -0.23 -3.77 -2.10
C LEU A 98 1.03 -4.47 -1.54
N MET A 99 1.81 -5.16 -2.38
CA MET A 99 3.11 -5.72 -1.98
C MET A 99 4.09 -4.61 -1.60
N ILE A 100 4.13 -3.49 -2.34
CA ILE A 100 4.92 -2.31 -1.93
C ILE A 100 4.49 -1.83 -0.53
N VAL A 101 3.18 -1.73 -0.26
CA VAL A 101 2.68 -1.35 1.08
C VAL A 101 3.18 -2.33 2.15
N SER A 102 3.12 -3.63 1.88
CA SER A 102 3.61 -4.66 2.79
C SER A 102 5.11 -4.52 3.09
N ASP A 103 5.93 -4.31 2.06
CA ASP A 103 7.39 -4.17 2.23
C ASP A 103 7.76 -2.86 2.93
N ILE A 104 7.04 -1.76 2.67
CA ILE A 104 7.20 -0.51 3.44
C ILE A 104 6.87 -0.77 4.90
N LEU A 105 5.72 -1.41 5.19
CA LEU A 105 5.27 -1.72 6.55
C LEU A 105 6.27 -2.59 7.32
N HIS A 106 6.84 -3.61 6.66
CA HIS A 106 7.90 -4.45 7.21
C HIS A 106 9.11 -3.64 7.67
N ASN A 107 9.48 -2.61 6.88
CA ASN A 107 10.69 -1.82 7.09
C ASN A 107 10.46 -0.52 7.88
N THR A 108 9.28 -0.35 8.50
CA THR A 108 8.96 0.84 9.31
C THR A 108 9.84 1.01 10.55
N ALA A 109 10.47 -0.08 11.03
CA ALA A 109 11.42 -0.09 12.13
C ALA A 109 12.88 0.16 11.70
N SER A 110 13.12 0.49 10.42
CA SER A 110 14.46 0.82 9.93
C SER A 110 15.00 2.11 10.56
N SER A 111 16.31 2.35 10.40
CA SER A 111 16.99 3.57 10.90
C SER A 111 16.60 4.84 10.12
N ARG A 112 15.74 4.74 9.10
CA ARG A 112 15.32 5.86 8.27
C ARG A 112 14.46 6.84 9.07
N PRO A 113 14.71 8.17 8.96
CA PRO A 113 13.94 9.18 9.68
C PRO A 113 12.45 9.03 9.38
N ALA A 114 11.57 9.12 10.37
CA ALA A 114 10.12 9.08 10.16
C ALA A 114 9.54 7.80 9.50
N ALA A 115 10.31 6.73 9.25
CA ALA A 115 9.78 5.51 8.63
C ALA A 115 8.61 4.88 9.40
N TRP A 116 8.61 5.00 10.73
CA TRP A 116 7.50 4.59 11.59
C TRP A 116 6.18 5.31 11.27
N ALA A 117 6.21 6.50 10.65
CA ALA A 117 5.02 7.25 10.29
C ALA A 117 4.19 6.52 9.23
N TYR A 118 4.82 5.72 8.34
CA TYR A 118 4.10 4.91 7.37
C TYR A 118 3.09 3.97 8.03
N ARG A 119 3.45 3.32 9.15
CA ARG A 119 2.53 2.44 9.87
C ARG A 119 1.26 3.19 10.29
N ARG A 120 1.42 4.41 10.84
CA ARG A 120 0.30 5.27 11.26
C ARG A 120 -0.57 5.70 10.09
N GLU A 121 0.03 6.07 8.97
CA GLU A 121 -0.73 6.55 7.81
C GLU A 121 -1.42 5.40 7.07
N PHE A 122 -0.75 4.27 6.88
CA PHE A 122 -1.39 3.07 6.30
C PHE A 122 -2.48 2.53 7.21
N GLU A 123 -2.33 2.54 8.54
CA GLU A 123 -3.43 2.14 9.45
C GLU A 123 -4.71 2.96 9.22
N ARG A 124 -4.59 4.20 8.73
CA ARG A 124 -5.75 5.04 8.39
C ARG A 124 -6.32 4.72 7.00
N SER A 125 -5.48 4.38 6.03
CA SER A 125 -5.89 4.22 4.63
C SER A 125 -6.24 2.78 4.22
N LEU A 126 -5.70 1.77 4.90
CA LEU A 126 -5.97 0.36 4.59
C LEU A 126 -7.47 -0.01 4.55
N PRO A 127 -8.35 0.52 5.43
CA PRO A 127 -9.77 0.22 5.32
C PRO A 127 -10.41 0.70 4.02
N ASP A 128 -9.97 1.85 3.49
CA ASP A 128 -10.41 2.35 2.17
C ASP A 128 -9.88 1.45 1.04
N ILE A 129 -8.60 1.06 1.12
CA ILE A 129 -7.92 0.19 0.13
C ILE A 129 -8.62 -1.17 0.03
N PHE A 130 -8.86 -1.85 1.15
CA PHE A 130 -9.44 -3.20 1.14
C PHE A 130 -10.94 -3.20 0.74
N GLU A 131 -11.70 -2.16 1.10
CA GLU A 131 -13.07 -1.98 0.61
C GLU A 131 -13.09 -1.78 -0.92
N HIS A 132 -12.20 -0.95 -1.47
CA HIS A 132 -12.09 -0.77 -2.93
C HIS A 132 -11.57 -2.00 -3.65
N MET A 133 -10.64 -2.74 -3.03
CA MET A 133 -10.13 -3.99 -3.59
C MET A 133 -11.24 -5.02 -3.74
N ASN A 134 -12.15 -5.15 -2.76
CA ASN A 134 -13.33 -6.00 -2.90
C ASN A 134 -14.21 -5.59 -4.09
N LEU A 135 -14.46 -4.29 -4.27
CA LEU A 135 -15.24 -3.78 -5.40
C LEU A 135 -14.57 -4.08 -6.75
N ALA A 136 -13.24 -3.93 -6.83
CA ALA A 136 -12.50 -4.26 -8.04
C ALA A 136 -12.57 -5.76 -8.36
N LEU A 137 -12.36 -6.63 -7.36
CA LEU A 137 -12.45 -8.08 -7.51
C LEU A 137 -13.86 -8.55 -7.90
N ALA A 138 -14.91 -7.86 -7.42
CA ALA A 138 -16.29 -8.17 -7.78
C ALA A 138 -16.67 -7.75 -9.21
N ARG A 139 -15.92 -6.80 -9.80
CA ARG A 139 -16.11 -6.34 -11.19
C ARG A 139 -15.29 -7.11 -12.21
N ASP A 140 -14.31 -7.90 -11.77
CA ASP A 140 -13.44 -8.67 -12.66
C ASP A 140 -14.24 -9.78 -13.35
N ASP A 141 -14.10 -9.89 -14.67
CA ASP A 141 -14.80 -10.91 -15.47
C ASP A 141 -14.28 -12.33 -15.19
N SER A 142 -13.03 -12.45 -14.72
CA SER A 142 -12.37 -13.72 -14.41
C SER A 142 -12.48 -14.04 -12.93
N ARG A 143 -13.52 -14.81 -12.58
CA ARG A 143 -13.72 -15.29 -11.20
C ARG A 143 -12.50 -16.02 -10.62
N LEU A 144 -11.81 -16.83 -11.44
CA LEU A 144 -10.60 -17.54 -11.00
C LEU A 144 -9.47 -16.57 -10.65
N GLN A 145 -9.27 -15.51 -11.46
CA GLN A 145 -8.26 -14.49 -11.19
C GLN A 145 -8.62 -13.69 -9.93
N ALA A 146 -9.88 -13.30 -9.78
CA ALA A 146 -10.37 -12.60 -8.60
C ALA A 146 -10.19 -13.44 -7.32
N ASP A 147 -10.51 -14.73 -7.35
CA ASP A 147 -10.35 -15.60 -6.18
C ASP A 147 -8.87 -15.80 -5.82
N ARG A 148 -7.98 -16.00 -6.80
CA ARG A 148 -6.51 -16.05 -6.57
C ARG A 148 -5.98 -14.75 -5.98
N ALA A 149 -6.41 -13.61 -6.51
CA ALA A 149 -5.99 -12.30 -6.03
C ALA A 149 -6.47 -12.04 -4.59
N ARG A 150 -7.71 -12.45 -4.27
CA ARG A 150 -8.25 -12.40 -2.91
C ARG A 150 -7.41 -13.26 -1.96
N GLU A 151 -7.06 -14.49 -2.34
CA GLU A 151 -6.19 -15.36 -1.56
C GLU A 151 -4.82 -14.70 -1.31
N GLN A 152 -4.20 -14.09 -2.33
CA GLN A 152 -2.93 -13.36 -2.19
C GLN A 152 -3.02 -12.18 -1.20
N ALA A 153 -4.09 -11.37 -1.27
CA ALA A 153 -4.30 -10.28 -0.34
C ALA A 153 -4.55 -10.77 1.10
N LEU A 154 -5.27 -11.89 1.28
CA LEU A 154 -5.45 -12.54 2.59
C LEU A 154 -4.11 -13.06 3.15
N ARG A 155 -3.22 -13.58 2.30
CA ARG A 155 -1.88 -14.00 2.73
C ARG A 155 -1.07 -12.83 3.28
N LEU A 156 -1.12 -11.66 2.64
CA LEU A 156 -0.46 -10.45 3.16
C LEU A 156 -1.03 -10.04 4.53
N LEU A 157 -2.35 -10.10 4.73
CA LEU A 157 -2.95 -9.82 6.03
C LEU A 157 -2.48 -10.79 7.12
N HIS A 158 -2.30 -12.07 6.81
CA HIS A 158 -1.76 -13.05 7.76
C HIS A 158 -0.29 -12.78 8.08
N ILE A 159 0.52 -12.40 7.09
CA ILE A 159 1.90 -11.97 7.31
C ILE A 159 1.94 -10.76 8.27
N TRP A 160 1.03 -9.81 8.12
CA TRP A 160 0.93 -8.66 9.03
C TRP A 160 0.47 -9.04 10.44
N GLU A 161 -0.37 -10.08 10.57
CA GLU A 161 -0.73 -10.68 11.86
C GLU A 161 0.49 -11.31 12.53
N ASP A 162 1.26 -12.11 11.80
CA ASP A 162 2.47 -12.78 12.29
C ASP A 162 3.55 -11.79 12.72
N TRP A 163 3.69 -10.67 12.01
CA TRP A 163 4.58 -9.57 12.39
C TRP A 163 4.06 -8.72 13.56
N GLY A 164 2.81 -8.92 14.00
CA GLY A 164 2.19 -8.08 15.03
C GLY A 164 2.00 -6.62 14.58
N LEU A 165 1.84 -6.37 13.28
CA LEU A 165 1.72 -5.02 12.72
C LEU A 165 0.41 -4.34 13.06
N PHE A 166 -0.67 -5.05 13.35
CA PHE A 166 -1.94 -4.42 13.71
C PHE A 166 -2.68 -5.28 14.73
N ALA A 167 -3.64 -4.68 15.43
CA ALA A 167 -4.46 -5.43 16.37
C ALA A 167 -5.25 -6.54 15.63
N PRO A 168 -5.45 -7.74 16.22
CA PRO A 168 -6.15 -8.83 15.54
C PRO A 168 -7.58 -8.45 15.08
N GLN A 169 -8.29 -7.67 15.88
CA GLN A 169 -9.63 -7.15 15.52
C GLN A 169 -9.61 -6.18 14.34
N TYR A 170 -8.50 -5.46 14.14
CA TYR A 170 -8.32 -4.54 13.02
C TYR A 170 -8.09 -5.33 11.72
N LEU A 171 -7.17 -6.31 11.75
CA LEU A 171 -6.92 -7.20 10.61
C LEU A 171 -8.17 -7.97 10.20
N ARG A 172 -8.94 -8.46 11.17
CA ARG A 172 -10.22 -9.13 10.92
C ARG A 172 -11.22 -8.24 10.16
N GLY A 173 -11.22 -6.92 10.36
CA GLY A 173 -12.08 -6.05 9.58
C GLY A 173 -11.57 -5.74 8.19
N LEU A 174 -10.25 -5.68 7.98
CA LEU A 174 -9.69 -5.66 6.63
C LEU A 174 -10.06 -6.94 5.86
N GLU A 175 -9.95 -8.12 6.51
CA GLU A 175 -10.42 -9.38 5.94
C GLU A 175 -11.92 -9.35 5.62
N ALA A 176 -12.75 -8.85 6.54
CA ALA A 176 -14.19 -8.74 6.32
C ALA A 176 -14.53 -7.82 5.14
N ALA A 177 -13.88 -6.66 5.05
CA ALA A 177 -14.05 -5.72 3.95
C ALA A 177 -13.67 -6.37 2.60
N LEU A 178 -12.60 -7.17 2.58
CA LEU A 178 -12.11 -7.86 1.39
C LEU A 178 -13.00 -9.04 0.95
N VAL A 179 -13.49 -9.84 1.90
CA VAL A 179 -14.15 -11.12 1.62
C VAL A 179 -15.66 -10.98 1.53
N VAL A 180 -16.28 -10.29 2.49
CA VAL A 180 -17.74 -10.14 2.56
C VAL A 180 -18.21 -8.98 1.71
N GLY A 181 -17.41 -7.91 1.64
CA GLY A 181 -17.83 -6.64 1.07
C GLY A 181 -18.90 -5.94 1.91
N VAL A 182 -19.18 -4.68 1.60
CA VAL A 182 -20.23 -3.91 2.30
C VAL A 182 -21.61 -4.38 1.84
N LYS A 183 -22.45 -4.82 2.78
CA LYS A 183 -23.84 -5.22 2.51
C LYS A 183 -24.79 -4.15 3.02
N ARG A 184 -25.58 -3.56 2.12
CA ARG A 184 -26.61 -2.57 2.51
C ARG A 184 -27.81 -3.28 3.13
N LEU A 185 -28.10 -2.98 4.39
CA LEU A 185 -29.20 -3.61 5.14
C LEU A 185 -30.59 -3.28 4.58
N ARG A 186 -30.76 -2.08 4.01
CA ARG A 186 -32.03 -1.61 3.42
C ARG A 186 -32.54 -2.49 2.29
N THR A 187 -31.63 -3.12 1.55
CA THR A 187 -31.94 -4.01 0.42
C THR A 187 -32.46 -5.39 0.86
N LEU A 188 -32.45 -5.69 2.16
CA LEU A 188 -32.85 -6.98 2.73
C LEU A 188 -34.24 -6.94 3.43
N ALA A 189 -34.89 -5.77 3.51
CA ALA A 189 -36.09 -5.58 4.33
C ALA A 189 -37.43 -5.69 3.55
N ALA A 190 -37.48 -6.44 2.44
CA ALA A 190 -38.73 -6.62 1.67
C ALA A 190 -39.64 -7.70 2.28
N LYS A 191 -40.97 -7.48 2.25
CA LYS A 191 -41.97 -8.42 2.80
C LYS A 191 -41.91 -9.78 2.09
N GLY A 192 -41.59 -10.83 2.85
CA GLY A 192 -41.57 -12.22 2.38
C GLY A 192 -40.18 -12.76 2.01
N ASP A 193 -39.14 -11.94 2.14
CA ASP A 193 -37.78 -12.33 1.81
C ASP A 193 -37.06 -12.98 3.02
N SER A 194 -36.42 -14.13 2.79
CA SER A 194 -35.58 -14.84 3.77
C SER A 194 -34.23 -14.15 4.02
N SER A 195 -34.01 -12.98 3.44
CA SER A 195 -32.90 -12.07 3.67
C SER A 195 -32.95 -11.29 5.00
N ARG A 196 -33.83 -11.64 5.95
CA ARG A 196 -33.79 -11.09 7.31
C ARG A 196 -32.36 -11.14 7.87
N GLU A 197 -31.93 -10.02 8.45
CA GLU A 197 -30.77 -9.95 9.34
C GLU A 197 -30.79 -11.20 10.24
N PRO A 198 -29.70 -11.99 10.31
CA PRO A 198 -29.71 -13.22 11.09
C PRO A 198 -30.16 -12.94 12.52
N GLN A 199 -31.01 -13.78 13.11
CA GLN A 199 -31.58 -13.52 14.45
C GLN A 199 -30.50 -13.29 15.52
N TRP A 200 -29.32 -13.90 15.36
CA TRP A 200 -28.19 -13.70 16.25
C TRP A 200 -27.57 -12.30 16.19
N LEU A 201 -27.78 -11.57 15.09
CA LEU A 201 -27.25 -10.23 14.84
C LEU A 201 -28.20 -9.12 15.33
N GLU A 202 -29.50 -9.42 15.44
CA GLU A 202 -30.54 -8.48 15.86
C GLU A 202 -30.20 -7.71 17.15
N PRO A 203 -29.68 -8.34 18.23
CA PRO A 203 -29.32 -7.60 19.44
C PRO A 203 -28.23 -6.55 19.21
N LYS A 204 -27.24 -6.85 18.36
CA LYS A 204 -26.16 -5.91 18.01
C LYS A 204 -26.69 -4.76 17.17
N LEU A 205 -27.58 -5.05 16.23
CA LEU A 205 -28.21 -4.04 15.38
C LEU A 205 -29.10 -3.10 16.18
N ALA A 206 -29.90 -3.63 17.11
CA ALA A 206 -30.69 -2.82 18.02
C ALA A 206 -29.82 -1.88 18.88
N ASP A 207 -28.67 -2.35 19.35
CA ASP A 207 -27.70 -1.52 20.09
C ASP A 207 -27.10 -0.42 19.18
N TRP A 208 -26.54 -0.78 18.03
CA TRP A 208 -25.91 0.19 17.12
C TRP A 208 -26.89 1.23 16.59
N ARG A 209 -28.13 0.87 16.31
CA ARG A 209 -29.20 1.80 15.88
C ARG A 209 -29.49 2.87 16.94
N ARG A 210 -29.22 2.61 18.23
CA ARG A 210 -29.39 3.59 19.31
C ARG A 210 -28.19 4.51 19.51
N GLN A 211 -27.01 4.13 19.01
CA GLN A 211 -25.79 4.91 19.17
C GLN A 211 -25.75 6.12 18.23
N HIS A 212 -24.95 7.12 18.61
CA HIS A 212 -24.62 8.26 17.76
C HIS A 212 -23.54 7.87 16.72
N PHE A 213 -23.55 8.49 15.53
CA PHE A 213 -22.63 8.10 14.45
C PHE A 213 -21.15 8.16 14.86
N SER A 214 -20.73 9.13 15.67
CA SER A 214 -19.33 9.23 16.12
C SER A 214 -18.86 8.03 16.98
N GLN A 215 -19.78 7.40 17.72
CA GLN A 215 -19.48 6.16 18.46
C GLN A 215 -19.30 5.01 17.47
N LEU A 216 -20.16 4.92 16.45
CA LEU A 216 -20.07 3.94 15.38
C LEU A 216 -18.79 4.13 14.54
N GLU A 217 -18.35 5.37 14.30
CA GLU A 217 -17.07 5.65 13.61
C GLU A 217 -15.89 5.12 14.42
N LYS A 218 -15.87 5.35 15.74
CA LYS A 218 -14.84 4.79 16.63
C LYS A 218 -14.86 3.26 16.60
N GLN A 219 -16.06 2.66 16.63
CA GLN A 219 -16.23 1.21 16.52
C GLN A 219 -15.74 0.63 15.19
N CYS A 220 -15.95 1.33 14.08
CA CYS A 220 -15.45 0.92 12.76
C CYS A 220 -13.92 1.04 12.71
N ARG A 221 -13.37 2.19 13.12
CA ARG A 221 -11.94 2.47 13.09
C ARG A 221 -11.12 1.44 13.89
N THR A 222 -11.55 1.14 15.12
CA THR A 222 -10.88 0.18 15.99
C THR A 222 -10.92 -1.26 15.46
N ARG A 223 -11.84 -1.56 14.53
CA ARG A 223 -11.99 -2.86 13.86
C ARG A 223 -11.43 -2.86 12.45
N GLY A 224 -10.71 -1.84 12.00
CA GLY A 224 -10.14 -1.81 10.64
C GLY A 224 -11.20 -1.69 9.55
N LEU A 225 -12.34 -1.08 9.86
CA LEU A 225 -13.40 -0.81 8.90
C LEU A 225 -13.37 0.66 8.51
N ARG A 226 -13.75 0.94 7.26
CA ARG A 226 -13.87 2.29 6.74
C ARG A 226 -14.81 3.10 7.62
N SER A 227 -14.32 4.21 8.17
CA SER A 227 -15.05 4.97 9.19
C SER A 227 -15.33 6.43 8.82
N SER A 228 -14.71 6.94 7.76
CA SER A 228 -14.87 8.35 7.38
C SER A 228 -16.23 8.59 6.75
N THR A 229 -17.07 9.42 7.38
CA THR A 229 -18.40 9.78 6.87
C THR A 229 -18.48 11.20 6.30
N ALA A 230 -17.33 11.87 6.13
CA ALA A 230 -17.25 13.26 5.68
C ALA A 230 -17.79 13.48 4.26
N HIS A 231 -17.74 12.44 3.42
CA HIS A 231 -18.20 12.45 2.03
C HIS A 231 -19.71 12.25 1.87
N LEU A 232 -20.43 11.95 2.96
CA LEU A 232 -21.86 11.67 2.91
C LEU A 232 -22.68 12.96 2.98
N GLU A 233 -23.76 12.98 2.22
CA GLU A 233 -24.73 14.06 2.17
C GLU A 233 -26.12 13.52 2.53
N GLY A 234 -26.99 14.39 3.08
CA GLY A 234 -28.37 14.02 3.36
C GLY A 234 -29.14 13.81 2.05
N THR A 235 -30.01 12.79 2.01
CA THR A 235 -30.88 12.54 0.87
C THR A 235 -32.30 13.02 1.16
N LYS A 236 -33.21 12.98 0.17
CA LYS A 236 -34.63 13.26 0.41
C LYS A 236 -35.29 12.26 1.36
N GLU A 237 -34.71 11.06 1.47
CA GLU A 237 -35.27 9.94 2.24
C GLU A 237 -34.71 9.90 3.67
N LEU A 238 -33.49 10.37 3.87
CA LEU A 238 -32.75 10.23 5.13
C LEU A 238 -32.03 11.52 5.48
N SER A 239 -32.12 11.88 6.76
CA SER A 239 -31.25 12.91 7.31
C SER A 239 -29.77 12.51 7.15
N LEU A 240 -28.88 13.52 7.14
CA LEU A 240 -27.44 13.27 7.11
C LEU A 240 -26.99 12.35 8.26
N GLU A 241 -27.56 12.52 9.45
CA GLU A 241 -27.23 11.68 10.61
C GLU A 241 -27.62 10.21 10.38
N GLU A 242 -28.82 9.95 9.88
CA GLU A 242 -29.27 8.59 9.57
C GLU A 242 -28.43 7.96 8.46
N ALA A 243 -28.12 8.71 7.40
CA ALA A 243 -27.25 8.25 6.32
C ALA A 243 -25.87 7.84 6.85
N ARG A 244 -25.26 8.65 7.73
CA ARG A 244 -23.97 8.31 8.38
C ARG A 244 -24.06 7.06 9.24
N LYS A 245 -25.10 6.96 10.09
CA LYS A 245 -25.29 5.81 10.96
C LYS A 245 -25.42 4.53 10.16
N GLU A 246 -26.29 4.52 9.17
CA GLU A 246 -26.54 3.34 8.36
C GLU A 246 -25.32 2.91 7.54
N TRP A 247 -24.60 3.87 6.96
CA TRP A 247 -23.35 3.59 6.25
C TRP A 247 -22.31 2.90 7.15
N LEU A 248 -22.22 3.29 8.42
CA LEU A 248 -21.32 2.66 9.40
C LEU A 248 -21.83 1.28 9.83
N ILE A 249 -23.14 1.13 10.04
CA ILE A 249 -23.76 -0.13 10.45
C ILE A 249 -23.57 -1.20 9.37
N ASP A 250 -23.72 -0.88 8.08
CA ASP A 250 -23.50 -1.82 6.98
C ASP A 250 -22.11 -2.49 7.05
N ARG A 251 -21.09 -1.73 7.45
CA ARG A 251 -19.71 -2.23 7.61
C ARG A 251 -19.52 -3.06 8.87
N LEU A 252 -20.13 -2.65 9.98
CA LEU A 252 -20.16 -3.43 11.21
C LEU A 252 -20.86 -4.78 11.01
N VAL A 253 -21.92 -4.81 10.19
CA VAL A 253 -22.58 -6.06 9.80
C VAL A 253 -21.65 -6.96 9.00
N ALA A 254 -20.95 -6.44 7.99
CA ALA A 254 -19.98 -7.22 7.23
C ALA A 254 -18.92 -7.87 8.14
N TYR A 255 -18.44 -7.14 9.14
CA TYR A 255 -17.49 -7.63 10.16
C TYR A 255 -18.03 -8.79 11.01
N GLU A 256 -19.29 -8.69 11.44
CA GLU A 256 -19.92 -9.74 12.24
C GLU A 256 -20.24 -10.97 11.41
N LEU A 257 -20.76 -10.80 10.19
CA LEU A 257 -21.02 -11.89 9.25
C LEU A 257 -19.73 -12.67 8.97
N HIS A 258 -18.64 -11.97 8.67
CA HIS A 258 -17.34 -12.59 8.43
C HIS A 258 -16.87 -13.47 9.61
N GLY A 259 -16.99 -12.96 10.84
CA GLY A 259 -16.59 -13.74 12.01
C GLY A 259 -17.50 -14.91 12.29
N HIS A 260 -18.81 -14.74 12.12
CA HIS A 260 -19.76 -15.83 12.26
C HIS A 260 -19.45 -16.95 11.25
N ASP A 261 -19.20 -16.61 9.98
CA ASP A 261 -18.89 -17.58 8.94
C ASP A 261 -17.57 -18.31 9.22
N LYS A 262 -16.51 -17.61 9.68
CA LYS A 262 -15.26 -18.25 10.10
C LYS A 262 -15.46 -19.21 11.28
N GLU A 263 -16.31 -18.85 12.24
CA GLU A 263 -16.60 -19.70 13.39
C GLU A 263 -17.39 -20.95 12.98
N GLN A 264 -18.40 -20.81 12.13
CA GLN A 264 -19.13 -21.96 11.57
C GLN A 264 -18.24 -22.88 10.74
N ALA A 265 -17.32 -22.31 9.94
CA ALA A 265 -16.33 -23.09 9.20
C ALA A 265 -15.41 -23.89 10.13
N ARG A 266 -15.02 -23.35 11.30
CA ARG A 266 -14.22 -24.07 12.31
C ARG A 266 -14.97 -25.22 12.96
N LEU A 267 -16.26 -25.01 13.26
CA LEU A 267 -17.11 -26.05 13.85
C LEU A 267 -17.38 -27.20 12.87
N THR A 268 -17.61 -26.87 11.59
CA THR A 268 -17.89 -27.86 10.53
C THR A 268 -16.65 -28.62 10.04
N SER A 269 -15.46 -28.01 10.11
CA SER A 269 -14.19 -28.64 9.71
C SER A 269 -13.58 -29.55 10.80
N GLY A 270 -14.29 -29.79 11.92
CA GLY A 270 -13.93 -30.82 12.89
C GLY A 270 -12.54 -30.65 13.49
N GLY A 271 -12.24 -29.50 14.11
CA GLY A 271 -11.06 -29.29 14.97
C GLY A 271 -9.67 -29.38 14.31
N SER A 272 -9.58 -29.85 13.06
CA SER A 272 -8.35 -29.85 12.27
C SER A 272 -8.16 -28.47 11.64
N SER A 273 -7.72 -27.54 12.49
CA SER A 273 -7.20 -26.20 12.19
C SER A 273 -7.07 -25.86 10.69
N SER A 274 -8.03 -25.09 10.16
CA SER A 274 -7.91 -24.43 8.84
C SER A 274 -6.66 -23.52 8.75
N LEU A 275 -6.11 -23.13 9.90
CA LEU A 275 -4.84 -22.45 10.05
C LEU A 275 -3.65 -23.31 9.60
N LEU A 276 -3.70 -24.64 9.79
CA LEU A 276 -2.70 -25.56 9.23
C LEU A 276 -2.85 -25.71 7.72
N GLY A 277 -4.08 -25.73 7.20
CA GLY A 277 -4.34 -25.78 5.76
C GLY A 277 -3.91 -24.51 5.02
N LEU A 278 -4.11 -23.34 5.64
CA LEU A 278 -3.62 -22.07 5.11
C LEU A 278 -2.10 -21.95 5.27
N LYS A 279 -1.50 -22.35 6.41
CA LYS A 279 -0.03 -22.43 6.56
C LYS A 279 0.64 -23.41 5.58
N ALA A 280 0.01 -24.54 5.30
CA ALA A 280 0.50 -25.51 4.32
C ALA A 280 0.34 -25.01 2.87
N ARG A 281 -0.72 -24.24 2.56
CA ARG A 281 -0.85 -23.53 1.27
C ARG A 281 0.13 -22.35 1.16
N LEU A 282 0.41 -21.66 2.27
CA LEU A 282 1.40 -20.58 2.38
C LEU A 282 2.84 -21.07 2.13
N SER A 283 3.16 -22.33 2.46
CA SER A 283 4.47 -22.93 2.16
C SER A 283 4.57 -23.55 0.77
N SER A 284 3.49 -23.55 -0.02
CA SER A 284 3.43 -24.22 -1.33
C SER A 284 3.34 -23.25 -2.50
N GLU A 285 2.99 -21.99 -2.27
CA GLU A 285 2.96 -20.95 -3.28
C GLU A 285 3.95 -19.85 -2.89
N ASP A 286 5.21 -20.07 -3.28
CA ASP A 286 6.26 -19.05 -3.29
C ASP A 286 5.69 -17.75 -3.88
N LEU A 287 5.57 -16.75 -3.01
CA LEU A 287 5.07 -15.42 -3.35
C LEU A 287 6.16 -14.61 -4.09
N ASP A 288 7.40 -15.08 -3.99
CA ASP A 288 8.55 -14.80 -4.83
C ASP A 288 8.48 -15.69 -6.09
N GLY A 289 7.96 -15.12 -7.17
CA GLY A 289 8.02 -15.76 -8.47
C GLY A 289 9.45 -16.18 -8.82
N GLU A 290 9.54 -17.43 -9.30
CA GLU A 290 10.66 -18.14 -9.93
C GLU A 290 12.06 -17.99 -9.34
N ALA A 291 12.70 -19.15 -9.15
CA ALA A 291 14.13 -19.24 -8.91
C ALA A 291 14.89 -18.47 -10.01
N ILE A 292 15.96 -17.81 -9.60
CA ILE A 292 16.82 -17.01 -10.47
C ILE A 292 17.46 -17.94 -11.53
N GLU A 293 16.93 -17.93 -12.75
CA GLU A 293 17.67 -18.29 -13.97
C GLU A 293 18.32 -17.04 -14.58
N CYS A 294 18.85 -16.15 -13.74
CA CYS A 294 19.90 -15.26 -14.19
C CYS A 294 21.19 -16.04 -14.06
N ASP A 295 21.56 -16.72 -15.14
CA ASP A 295 22.89 -17.29 -15.37
C ASP A 295 23.94 -16.20 -15.09
N LEU A 296 24.43 -16.19 -13.85
CA LEU A 296 25.53 -15.36 -13.38
C LEU A 296 26.80 -16.22 -13.23
N ASP A 297 26.84 -17.30 -13.99
CA ASP A 297 28.03 -18.11 -14.21
C ASP A 297 28.60 -17.62 -15.55
N GLY A 298 29.75 -16.96 -15.49
CA GLY A 298 30.47 -16.51 -16.68
C GLY A 298 30.66 -17.68 -17.66
N PHE A 299 30.69 -17.35 -18.95
CA PHE A 299 30.96 -18.32 -20.02
C PHE A 299 32.12 -19.26 -19.61
N PRO A 300 31.97 -20.58 -19.82
CA PRO A 300 33.10 -21.49 -19.67
C PRO A 300 34.25 -20.99 -20.53
N PHE A 301 35.42 -20.84 -19.93
CA PHE A 301 36.65 -20.55 -20.65
C PHE A 301 36.85 -21.64 -21.72
N ASP A 302 36.99 -21.23 -22.97
CA ASP A 302 37.45 -22.12 -24.04
C ASP A 302 38.92 -22.45 -23.75
N GLU A 303 39.24 -23.74 -23.58
CA GLU A 303 40.56 -24.25 -23.20
C GLU A 303 41.56 -24.20 -24.37
N THR A 304 41.72 -23.04 -25.03
CA THR A 304 42.70 -22.89 -26.12
C THR A 304 43.62 -21.68 -26.05
N GLU A 305 43.62 -20.91 -24.96
CA GLU A 305 44.65 -19.87 -24.76
C GLU A 305 45.16 -19.87 -23.31
N LEU A 306 46.00 -20.85 -22.97
CA LEU A 306 46.78 -20.84 -21.73
C LEU A 306 48.21 -21.34 -21.97
N ASP A 307 48.90 -20.74 -22.95
CA ASP A 307 50.34 -20.90 -23.12
C ASP A 307 51.04 -19.80 -22.33
N GLY A 308 51.25 -20.06 -21.04
CA GLY A 308 52.01 -19.17 -20.16
C GLY A 308 53.50 -19.21 -20.49
N GLU A 309 54.04 -18.15 -21.10
CA GLU A 309 55.47 -17.88 -21.10
C GLU A 309 55.94 -17.46 -19.70
N PRO A 310 57.03 -18.02 -19.16
CA PRO A 310 57.54 -17.65 -17.84
C PRO A 310 58.12 -16.23 -17.87
N ILE A 311 57.56 -15.35 -17.04
CA ILE A 311 58.04 -13.97 -16.85
C ILE A 311 59.41 -14.01 -16.15
N GLY A 312 60.45 -13.50 -16.82
CA GLY A 312 61.77 -13.28 -16.26
C GLY A 312 61.77 -12.15 -15.22
N LEU A 313 62.39 -12.40 -14.07
CA LEU A 313 62.44 -11.52 -12.90
C LEU A 313 63.46 -10.36 -13.06
N ASP A 314 63.38 -9.59 -14.14
CA ASP A 314 64.25 -8.42 -14.37
C ASP A 314 63.51 -7.06 -14.30
N GLU A 315 62.17 -7.04 -14.21
CA GLU A 315 61.34 -5.81 -14.24
C GLU A 315 60.87 -5.29 -12.86
N LEU A 316 61.47 -5.75 -11.75
CA LEU A 316 61.17 -5.19 -10.41
C LEU A 316 61.85 -3.83 -10.13
N SER A 317 62.70 -3.38 -11.03
CA SER A 317 63.40 -2.09 -10.97
C SER A 317 62.47 -0.90 -11.25
N GLU A 318 61.46 -1.09 -12.11
CA GLU A 318 60.58 0.00 -12.56
C GLU A 318 59.41 0.26 -11.61
N LEU A 319 59.00 -0.74 -10.83
CA LEU A 319 57.93 -0.61 -9.83
C LEU A 319 58.37 0.21 -8.60
N ALA A 320 59.68 0.23 -8.28
CA ALA A 320 60.24 1.03 -7.20
C ALA A 320 60.23 2.54 -7.53
N ALA A 321 60.40 2.92 -8.80
CA ALA A 321 60.39 4.32 -9.25
C ALA A 321 58.99 4.96 -9.22
N VAL A 322 57.93 4.17 -9.44
CA VAL A 322 56.54 4.66 -9.43
C VAL A 322 56.04 4.94 -8.00
N VAL A 323 56.51 4.17 -7.01
CA VAL A 323 56.13 4.34 -5.59
C VAL A 323 56.80 5.57 -4.95
N GLU A 324 57.95 6.01 -5.47
CA GLU A 324 58.68 7.18 -4.95
C GLU A 324 58.13 8.52 -5.47
N VAL A 325 57.55 8.53 -6.68
CA VAL A 325 56.93 9.72 -7.30
C VAL A 325 55.60 10.11 -6.63
N ALA A 326 54.90 9.17 -5.99
CA ALA A 326 53.62 9.43 -5.33
C ALA A 326 53.75 10.06 -3.92
N ARG A 327 54.97 10.34 -3.42
CA ARG A 327 55.18 10.89 -2.06
C ARG A 327 55.34 12.41 -1.96
N PHE A 328 55.30 13.15 -3.06
CA PHE A 328 55.37 14.62 -3.01
C PHE A 328 54.42 15.26 -4.02
N THR A 329 53.31 15.82 -3.55
CA THR A 329 52.89 17.19 -3.88
C THR A 329 51.72 17.64 -2.99
N PRO A 330 51.86 18.77 -2.26
CA PRO A 330 50.76 19.40 -1.53
C PRO A 330 50.01 20.43 -2.39
N ASP A 331 48.75 20.62 -2.01
CA ASP A 331 47.83 21.70 -2.34
C ASP A 331 48.49 23.09 -2.46
N ALA A 332 48.25 23.81 -3.57
CA ALA A 332 48.30 25.28 -3.63
C ALA A 332 47.71 25.78 -4.97
N GLY A 333 46.75 26.70 -4.85
CA GLY A 333 46.00 27.26 -5.97
C GLY A 333 46.73 28.28 -6.85
N ALA A 334 45.89 29.02 -7.59
CA ALA A 334 46.11 30.32 -8.25
C ALA A 334 46.11 30.28 -9.82
N PRO A 335 46.09 31.43 -10.54
CA PRO A 335 44.87 32.01 -11.12
C PRO A 335 45.00 32.44 -12.61
N ARG A 336 43.92 33.10 -13.09
CA ARG A 336 43.72 33.93 -14.31
C ARG A 336 44.93 34.42 -15.14
N ARG A 337 44.68 34.46 -16.47
CA ARG A 337 45.05 35.44 -17.54
C ARG A 337 46.56 35.70 -17.72
N ASP A 338 47.15 35.81 -18.92
CA ASP A 338 46.86 36.71 -20.03
C ASP A 338 47.90 36.43 -21.16
N LEU A 339 47.61 36.92 -22.38
CA LEU A 339 48.53 37.25 -23.50
C LEU A 339 49.23 36.07 -24.21
N GLY A 340 49.23 35.92 -25.54
CA GLY A 340 49.33 36.91 -26.60
C GLY A 340 50.65 36.68 -27.35
N ALA A 341 50.57 36.10 -28.55
CA ALA A 341 51.52 36.22 -29.67
C ALA A 341 50.85 35.67 -30.94
#